data_AF-A0A1A9R7V3-F1
#
_entry.id   AF-A0A1A9R7V3-F1
#
_cell.length_a   1.000
_cell.length_b   1.000
_cell.length_c   1.000
_cell.angle_alpha   90.00
_cell.angle_beta   90.00
_cell.angle_gamma   90.00
#
_symmetry.space_group_name_H-M   'P 1'
#
loop_
_entity.id
_entity.type
_entity.pdbx_description
1 polymer ?
#
loop_
_entity_poly.entity_id
_entity_poly.type
_entity_poly.pdbx_seq_one_letter_code
_entity_poly.pdbx_strand_id
1 'polypeptide(L)'
;MSTLYLLHKPYRMLSQFTDKQARATLADVIAVPGVYAAGRLDYDSEGLLLLSDDGELIHRISHPSHKQPKIYWAQVEGDINDAALKALSQGVTLKDGPTQPAKARRIDPPTIAPRQPAIDPTRHPSTSWLELTISEGRNRQVRRMTAHVGFPTLRLIRVAVGPWRLDGLAPGEWRKETLHAPRAANTPPGQRKTQRTAQQKDQRARPTSKRRKPS
;
A
#
# COMPACT_ATOMS: atom_id res chain seq x y z
N MET A 1 -4.44 -21.71 -2.69
CA MET A 1 -5.57 -20.77 -2.81
C MET A 1 -5.44 -19.81 -1.65
N SER A 2 -5.46 -18.52 -1.93
CA SER A 2 -5.35 -17.49 -0.90
C SER A 2 -6.67 -16.74 -0.84
N THR A 3 -7.18 -16.46 0.36
CA THR A 3 -8.43 -15.72 0.51
C THR A 3 -8.12 -14.23 0.64
N LEU A 4 -8.83 -13.40 -0.11
CA LEU A 4 -8.76 -11.95 0.01
C LEU A 4 -10.13 -11.40 0.42
N TYR A 5 -10.13 -10.47 1.36
CA TYR A 5 -11.31 -9.72 1.77
C TYR A 5 -11.13 -8.27 1.34
N LEU A 6 -12.09 -7.75 0.59
CA LEU A 6 -12.13 -6.35 0.16
C LEU A 6 -13.12 -5.65 1.09
N LEU A 7 -12.61 -4.79 1.97
CA LEU A 7 -13.40 -4.02 2.92
C LEU A 7 -13.46 -2.56 2.48
N HIS A 8 -14.65 -1.95 2.50
CA HIS A 8 -14.75 -0.51 2.47
C HIS A 8 -14.58 0.04 3.89
N LYS A 9 -13.35 0.42 4.25
CA LYS A 9 -13.06 0.97 5.59
C LYS A 9 -13.81 2.30 5.78
N PRO A 10 -14.67 2.45 6.80
CA PRO A 10 -15.30 3.72 7.15
C PRO A 10 -14.30 4.82 7.55
N TYR A 11 -14.79 6.06 7.53
CA TYR A 11 -14.10 7.23 8.07
C TYR A 11 -13.94 7.09 9.60
N ARG A 12 -12.85 7.63 10.17
CA ARG A 12 -12.55 7.56 11.62
C ARG A 12 -12.50 6.13 12.17
N MET A 13 -11.88 5.24 11.42
CA MET A 13 -11.62 3.86 11.83
C MET A 13 -10.15 3.51 11.65
N LEU A 14 -9.57 2.80 12.62
CA LEU A 14 -8.20 2.33 12.54
C LEU A 14 -8.06 1.14 11.58
N SER A 15 -6.96 1.07 10.85
CA SER A 15 -6.60 -0.09 10.00
C SER A 15 -5.95 -1.22 10.83
N GLN A 16 -6.55 -1.60 11.94
CA GLN A 16 -6.10 -2.67 12.84
C GLN A 16 -7.30 -3.22 13.64
N PHE A 17 -7.14 -4.39 14.27
CA PHE A 17 -8.20 -5.09 15.01
C PHE A 17 -8.22 -4.81 16.52
N THR A 18 -7.25 -4.07 17.03
CA THR A 18 -7.11 -3.82 18.47
C THR A 18 -6.80 -2.36 18.70
N ASP A 19 -7.45 -1.72 19.65
CA ASP A 19 -7.15 -0.35 20.07
C ASP A 19 -7.04 -0.24 21.59
N LYS A 20 -6.21 0.70 22.05
CA LYS A 20 -6.02 1.02 23.47
C LYS A 20 -6.76 2.29 23.91
N GLN A 21 -7.39 3.00 22.97
CA GLN A 21 -7.99 4.32 23.17
C GLN A 21 -9.48 4.36 22.78
N ALA A 22 -10.15 3.20 22.76
CA ALA A 22 -11.57 3.06 22.45
C ALA A 22 -12.05 3.69 21.12
N ARG A 23 -11.18 3.71 20.10
CA ARG A 23 -11.53 4.11 18.73
C ARG A 23 -12.08 2.91 17.96
N ALA A 24 -12.90 3.18 16.94
CA ALA A 24 -13.40 2.15 16.04
C ALA A 24 -12.24 1.44 15.30
N THR A 25 -12.38 0.14 15.13
CA THR A 25 -11.39 -0.79 14.58
C THR A 25 -12.01 -1.67 13.49
N LEU A 26 -11.17 -2.46 12.82
CA LEU A 26 -11.66 -3.41 11.83
C LEU A 26 -12.55 -4.50 12.45
N ALA A 27 -12.40 -4.79 13.75
CA ALA A 27 -13.23 -5.77 14.46
C ALA A 27 -14.73 -5.37 14.49
N ASP A 28 -15.04 -4.08 14.35
CA ASP A 28 -16.42 -3.58 14.38
C ASP A 28 -17.19 -3.85 13.07
N VAL A 29 -16.48 -4.17 11.98
CA VAL A 29 -17.07 -4.30 10.63
C VAL A 29 -16.78 -5.63 9.96
N ILE A 30 -15.76 -6.37 10.40
CA ILE A 30 -15.44 -7.70 9.86
C ILE A 30 -15.13 -8.69 10.98
N ALA A 31 -16.01 -9.68 11.14
CA ALA A 31 -15.91 -10.74 12.15
C ALA A 31 -15.17 -12.01 11.64
N VAL A 32 -14.20 -11.83 10.73
CA VAL A 32 -13.40 -12.94 10.21
C VAL A 32 -12.14 -13.08 11.07
N PRO A 33 -11.93 -14.23 11.74
CA PRO A 33 -10.75 -14.42 12.57
C PRO A 33 -9.48 -14.62 11.72
N GLY A 34 -8.33 -14.23 12.28
CA GLY A 34 -7.02 -14.55 11.71
C GLY A 34 -6.63 -13.79 10.42
N VAL A 35 -7.40 -12.78 10.02
CA VAL A 35 -7.07 -11.92 8.88
C VAL A 35 -6.35 -10.65 9.32
N TYR A 36 -5.46 -10.16 8.46
CA TYR A 36 -4.66 -8.97 8.68
C TYR A 36 -4.75 -8.04 7.47
N ALA A 37 -4.61 -6.74 7.70
CA ALA A 37 -4.65 -5.75 6.65
C ALA A 37 -3.41 -5.86 5.73
N ALA A 38 -3.65 -5.98 4.43
CA ALA A 38 -2.66 -5.91 3.37
C ALA A 38 -2.37 -4.46 3.01
N GLY A 39 -1.61 -3.79 3.88
CA GLY A 39 -1.36 -2.35 3.82
C GLY A 39 -2.25 -1.58 4.80
N ARG A 40 -2.20 -0.25 4.73
CA ARG A 40 -2.91 0.63 5.67
C ARG A 40 -3.70 1.72 4.94
N LEU A 41 -4.76 2.19 5.59
CA LEU A 41 -5.39 3.48 5.36
C LEU A 41 -5.29 4.31 6.65
N ASP A 42 -5.15 5.62 6.51
CA ASP A 42 -5.15 6.50 7.67
C ASP A 42 -6.52 6.48 8.36
N TYR A 43 -6.53 6.85 9.64
CA TYR A 43 -7.75 6.92 10.45
C TYR A 43 -8.83 7.79 9.80
N ASP A 44 -8.44 8.91 9.22
CA ASP A 44 -9.28 9.89 8.54
C ASP A 44 -9.41 9.62 7.02
N SER A 45 -9.08 8.43 6.54
CA SER A 45 -9.30 8.01 5.15
C SER A 45 -10.35 6.91 5.07
N GLU A 46 -11.00 6.81 3.92
CA GLU A 46 -12.08 5.86 3.61
C GLU A 46 -11.68 4.94 2.46
N GLY A 47 -12.49 3.90 2.23
CA GLY A 47 -12.43 3.10 1.01
C GLY A 47 -11.67 1.79 1.16
N LEU A 48 -11.21 1.27 0.03
CA LEU A 48 -10.72 -0.09 -0.13
C LEU A 48 -9.52 -0.38 0.77
N LEU A 49 -9.73 -1.28 1.74
CA LEU A 49 -8.71 -1.94 2.52
C LEU A 49 -8.77 -3.43 2.20
N LEU A 50 -7.63 -3.99 1.78
CA LEU A 50 -7.50 -5.41 1.51
C LEU A 50 -7.09 -6.13 2.80
N LEU A 51 -7.68 -7.28 3.08
CA LEU A 51 -7.30 -8.15 4.19
C LEU A 51 -7.12 -9.59 3.72
N SER A 52 -6.24 -10.34 4.38
CA SER A 52 -6.02 -11.76 4.09
C SER A 52 -5.49 -12.48 5.32
N ASP A 53 -5.59 -13.80 5.33
CA ASP A 53 -4.90 -14.70 6.26
C ASP A 53 -3.53 -15.16 5.69
N ASP A 54 -3.26 -14.90 4.42
CA ASP A 54 -2.02 -15.28 3.74
C ASP A 54 -0.96 -14.18 3.85
N GLY A 55 0.04 -14.40 4.70
CA GLY A 55 1.15 -13.48 4.93
C GLY A 55 1.98 -13.18 3.68
N GLU A 56 2.13 -14.14 2.75
CA GLU A 56 2.87 -13.91 1.50
C GLU A 56 2.10 -12.95 0.59
N LEU A 57 0.78 -13.13 0.49
CA LEU A 57 -0.11 -12.25 -0.24
C LEU A 57 -0.13 -10.84 0.37
N ILE A 58 -0.24 -10.73 1.70
CA ILE A 58 -0.15 -9.46 2.43
C ILE A 58 1.15 -8.73 2.10
N HIS A 59 2.28 -9.44 2.18
CA HIS A 59 3.59 -8.87 1.88
C HIS A 59 3.65 -8.40 0.43
N ARG A 60 3.23 -9.24 -0.52
CA ARG A 60 3.18 -8.90 -1.95
C ARG A 60 2.34 -7.66 -2.24
N ILE A 61 1.21 -7.51 -1.54
CA ILE A 61 0.32 -6.38 -1.75
C ILE A 61 0.89 -5.08 -1.15
N SER A 62 1.41 -5.18 0.08
CA SER A 62 1.79 -4.02 0.90
C SER A 62 3.23 -3.55 0.68
N HIS A 63 4.12 -4.40 0.17
CA HIS A 63 5.53 -4.08 0.10
C HIS A 63 5.81 -2.98 -0.95
N PRO A 64 6.59 -1.93 -0.62
CA PRO A 64 6.80 -0.77 -1.50
C PRO A 64 7.35 -1.09 -2.89
N SER A 65 8.10 -2.20 -3.03
CA SER A 65 8.72 -2.60 -4.31
C SER A 65 7.71 -3.04 -5.38
N HIS A 66 6.52 -3.52 -5.01
CA HIS A 66 5.54 -4.02 -5.97
C HIS A 66 4.80 -2.90 -6.71
N LYS A 67 4.96 -1.64 -6.27
CA LYS A 67 4.47 -0.42 -6.93
C LYS A 67 3.03 -0.50 -7.46
N GLN A 68 2.17 -1.25 -6.76
CA GLN A 68 0.79 -1.40 -7.20
C GLN A 68 0.11 -0.02 -7.25
N PRO A 69 -0.55 0.32 -8.37
CA PRO A 69 -1.25 1.58 -8.49
C PRO A 69 -2.39 1.61 -7.50
N LYS A 70 -2.52 2.70 -6.75
CA LYS A 70 -3.69 3.00 -5.92
C LYS A 70 -4.42 4.18 -6.53
N ILE A 71 -5.72 4.03 -6.69
CA ILE A 71 -6.59 5.09 -7.21
C ILE A 71 -7.35 5.67 -6.03
N TYR A 72 -7.32 6.99 -5.91
CA TYR A 72 -8.01 7.74 -4.88
C TYR A 72 -8.99 8.72 -5.51
N TRP A 73 -10.17 8.85 -4.93
CA TRP A 73 -10.99 10.04 -5.09
C TRP A 73 -10.76 10.96 -3.90
N ALA A 74 -10.38 12.19 -4.18
CA ALA A 74 -10.15 13.21 -3.18
C ALA A 74 -11.12 14.37 -3.41
N GLN A 75 -11.89 14.70 -2.37
CA GLN A 75 -12.58 15.98 -2.30
C GLN A 75 -11.63 16.99 -1.67
N VAL A 76 -11.36 18.07 -2.39
CA VAL A 76 -10.44 19.12 -1.97
C VAL A 76 -11.20 20.44 -1.80
N GLU A 77 -10.64 21.31 -0.98
CA GLU A 77 -11.10 22.69 -0.85
C GLU A 77 -10.82 23.49 -2.13
N GLY A 78 -11.76 24.33 -2.55
CA GLY A 78 -11.69 25.13 -3.78
C GLY A 78 -11.98 24.33 -5.07
N ASP A 79 -11.86 25.01 -6.22
CA ASP A 79 -11.94 24.39 -7.55
C ASP A 79 -10.53 24.11 -8.09
N ILE A 80 -10.14 22.83 -8.09
CA ILE A 80 -8.81 22.41 -8.51
C ILE A 80 -8.58 22.71 -9.99
N ASN A 81 -7.55 23.50 -10.27
CA ASN A 81 -7.25 23.99 -11.60
C ASN A 81 -6.26 23.10 -12.37
N ASP A 82 -6.16 23.33 -13.68
CA ASP A 82 -5.31 22.54 -14.58
C ASP A 82 -3.81 22.66 -14.24
N ALA A 83 -3.37 23.80 -13.71
CA ALA A 83 -1.99 23.99 -13.29
C ALA A 83 -1.64 23.07 -12.10
N ALA A 84 -2.53 22.96 -11.12
CA ALA A 84 -2.38 22.05 -9.98
C ALA A 84 -2.41 20.58 -10.42
N LEU A 85 -3.34 20.20 -11.31
CA LEU A 85 -3.41 18.85 -11.87
C LEU A 85 -2.14 18.48 -12.64
N LYS A 86 -1.60 19.42 -13.42
CA LYS A 86 -0.33 19.24 -14.14
C LYS A 86 0.83 19.06 -13.18
N ALA A 87 0.94 19.89 -12.14
CA ALA A 87 1.99 19.78 -11.13
C ALA A 87 1.92 18.42 -10.39
N LEU A 88 0.72 18.01 -9.96
CA LEU A 88 0.51 16.69 -9.35
C LEU A 88 0.93 15.54 -10.27
N SER A 89 0.61 15.64 -11.56
CA SER A 89 0.94 14.60 -12.54
C SER A 89 2.43 14.50 -12.83
N GLN A 90 3.14 15.63 -12.85
CA GLN A 90 4.60 15.69 -13.03
C GLN A 90 5.37 15.26 -11.79
N GLY A 91 4.73 15.33 -10.61
CA GLY A 91 5.33 15.08 -9.32
C GLY A 91 5.72 16.39 -8.62
N VAL A 92 5.61 16.39 -7.30
CA VAL A 92 5.87 17.56 -6.44
C VAL A 92 6.95 17.23 -5.42
N THR A 93 7.65 18.24 -4.91
CA THR A 93 8.66 18.05 -3.86
C THR A 93 8.03 18.23 -2.49
N LEU A 94 7.84 17.13 -1.77
CA LEU A 94 7.38 17.12 -0.38
C LEU A 94 8.58 17.19 0.57
N LYS A 95 8.32 17.34 1.89
CA LYS A 95 9.36 17.41 2.93
C LYS A 95 10.31 16.21 2.95
N ASP A 96 9.81 15.03 2.61
CA ASP A 96 10.53 13.75 2.51
C ASP A 96 11.00 13.45 1.07
N GLY A 97 11.06 14.46 0.19
CA GLY A 97 11.63 14.37 -1.16
C GLY A 97 10.60 14.44 -2.31
N PRO A 98 11.05 14.33 -3.57
CA PRO A 98 10.18 14.35 -4.74
C PRO A 98 9.21 13.17 -4.77
N THR A 99 7.99 13.36 -5.25
CA THR A 99 7.05 12.27 -5.57
C THR A 99 7.34 11.73 -6.97
N GLN A 100 6.95 10.49 -7.21
CA GLN A 100 6.92 9.95 -8.57
C GLN A 100 5.81 10.65 -9.38
N PRO A 101 5.89 10.62 -10.72
CA PRO A 101 4.79 11.02 -11.57
C PRO A 101 3.50 10.27 -11.20
N ALA A 102 2.39 10.99 -11.26
CA ALA A 102 1.06 10.48 -10.95
C ALA A 102 0.11 10.70 -12.13
N LYS A 103 -1.07 10.08 -12.08
CA LYS A 103 -2.19 10.49 -12.94
C LYS A 103 -3.15 11.31 -12.09
N ALA A 104 -3.35 12.57 -12.42
CA ALA A 104 -4.32 13.43 -11.77
C ALA A 104 -5.33 13.96 -12.79
N ARG A 105 -6.62 13.86 -12.48
CA ARG A 105 -7.68 14.49 -13.28
C ARG A 105 -8.80 14.97 -12.39
N ARG A 106 -9.41 16.11 -12.74
CA ARG A 106 -10.68 16.53 -12.15
C ARG A 106 -11.77 15.51 -12.52
N ILE A 107 -12.68 15.28 -11.59
CA ILE A 107 -13.86 14.44 -11.79
C ILE A 107 -15.09 15.18 -11.27
N ASP A 108 -16.26 14.83 -11.80
CA ASP A 108 -17.52 15.25 -11.20
C ASP A 108 -17.70 14.60 -9.82
N PRO A 109 -18.51 15.19 -8.92
CA PRO A 109 -18.85 14.58 -7.64
C PRO A 109 -19.32 13.13 -7.84
N PRO A 110 -18.61 12.13 -7.30
CA PRO A 110 -18.98 10.74 -7.52
C PRO A 110 -20.25 10.39 -6.73
N THR A 111 -21.00 9.40 -7.21
CA THR A 111 -22.12 8.82 -6.44
C THR A 111 -21.56 7.90 -5.36
N ILE A 112 -21.50 8.38 -4.12
CA ILE A 112 -20.94 7.67 -2.97
C ILE A 112 -21.79 7.91 -1.72
N ALA A 113 -21.71 6.99 -0.76
CA ALA A 113 -22.38 7.15 0.52
C ALA A 113 -21.95 8.45 1.23
N PRO A 114 -22.87 9.14 1.93
CA PRO A 114 -22.54 10.29 2.76
C PRO A 114 -21.49 9.93 3.80
N ARG A 115 -20.55 10.83 4.05
CA ARG A 115 -19.56 10.67 5.14
C ARG A 115 -20.18 11.12 6.46
N GLN A 116 -19.82 10.44 7.55
CA GLN A 116 -20.15 10.86 8.91
C GLN A 116 -18.86 11.07 9.74
N PRO A 117 -18.64 12.27 10.31
CA PRO A 117 -19.40 13.51 10.09
C PRO A 117 -19.29 14.02 8.64
N ALA A 118 -20.28 14.77 8.19
CA ALA A 118 -20.24 15.44 6.90
C ALA A 118 -19.09 16.46 6.85
N ILE A 119 -18.72 16.92 5.65
CA ILE A 119 -17.87 18.10 5.51
C ILE A 119 -18.74 19.32 5.81
N ASP A 120 -18.24 20.24 6.62
CA ASP A 120 -18.95 21.47 6.98
C ASP A 120 -18.96 22.44 5.78
N PRO A 121 -20.11 22.70 5.15
CA PRO A 121 -20.19 23.57 3.99
C PRO A 121 -19.98 25.05 4.34
N THR A 122 -20.16 25.44 5.61
CA THR A 122 -19.92 26.83 6.03
C THR A 122 -18.43 27.14 6.10
N ARG A 123 -17.62 26.15 6.51
CA ARG A 123 -16.15 26.26 6.54
C ARG A 123 -15.53 26.06 5.17
N HIS A 124 -16.14 25.22 4.33
CA HIS A 124 -15.64 24.88 3.01
C HIS A 124 -16.74 25.13 1.96
N PRO A 125 -17.03 26.40 1.63
CA PRO A 125 -18.13 26.77 0.74
C PRO A 125 -17.91 26.37 -0.72
N SER A 126 -16.64 26.14 -1.11
CA SER A 126 -16.26 25.66 -2.44
C SER A 126 -15.40 24.42 -2.30
N THR A 127 -15.78 23.35 -3.00
CA THR A 127 -15.02 22.09 -3.05
C THR A 127 -15.09 21.50 -4.44
N SER A 128 -14.07 20.73 -4.81
CA SER A 128 -14.02 20.00 -6.08
C SER A 128 -13.46 18.60 -5.85
N TRP A 129 -13.63 17.72 -6.84
CA TRP A 129 -13.15 16.35 -6.78
C TRP A 129 -12.05 16.10 -7.80
N LEU A 130 -11.04 15.33 -7.40
CA LEU A 130 -10.07 14.76 -8.30
C LEU A 130 -9.93 13.25 -8.11
N GLU A 131 -9.58 12.57 -9.20
CA GLU A 131 -9.02 11.23 -9.16
C GLU A 131 -7.50 11.33 -9.22
N LEU A 132 -6.82 10.69 -8.27
CA LEU A 132 -5.36 10.63 -8.21
C LEU A 132 -4.91 9.17 -8.17
N THR A 133 -4.10 8.77 -9.15
CA THR A 133 -3.45 7.46 -9.19
C THR A 133 -1.97 7.58 -8.85
N ILE A 134 -1.54 6.91 -7.79
CA ILE A 134 -0.13 6.86 -7.37
C ILE A 134 0.33 5.41 -7.21
N SER A 135 1.60 5.13 -7.52
CA SER A 135 2.22 3.81 -7.34
C SER A 135 3.09 3.70 -6.10
N GLU A 136 3.22 4.79 -5.35
CA GLU A 136 3.91 4.88 -4.07
C GLU A 136 2.93 4.77 -2.89
N GLY A 137 3.44 4.91 -1.67
CA GLY A 137 2.67 4.71 -0.44
C GLY A 137 3.27 5.44 0.76
N ARG A 138 3.77 6.66 0.56
CA ARG A 138 4.34 7.45 1.66
C ARG A 138 3.24 7.90 2.61
N ASN A 139 3.62 8.19 3.86
CA ASN A 139 2.67 8.64 4.88
C ASN A 139 1.86 9.84 4.39
N ARG A 140 0.53 9.77 4.47
CA ARG A 140 -0.43 10.83 4.10
C ARG A 140 -0.21 11.46 2.73
N GLN A 141 0.38 10.72 1.79
CA GLN A 141 0.94 11.28 0.57
C GLN A 141 -0.05 12.11 -0.24
N VAL A 142 -1.23 11.56 -0.57
CA VAL A 142 -2.25 12.28 -1.36
C VAL A 142 -2.65 13.60 -0.72
N ARG A 143 -2.84 13.60 0.61
CA ARG A 143 -3.20 14.81 1.37
C ARG A 143 -2.08 15.85 1.33
N ARG A 144 -0.82 15.41 1.41
CA ARG A 144 0.34 16.31 1.33
C ARG A 144 0.53 16.87 -0.07
N MET A 145 0.34 16.05 -1.11
CA MET A 145 0.45 16.48 -2.50
C MET A 145 -0.62 17.54 -2.84
N THR A 146 -1.88 17.27 -2.52
CA THR A 146 -2.99 18.19 -2.80
C THR A 146 -2.86 19.51 -2.02
N ALA A 147 -2.48 19.45 -0.73
CA ALA A 147 -2.19 20.65 0.06
C ALA A 147 -1.00 21.44 -0.50
N HIS A 148 0.05 20.77 -0.99
CA HIS A 148 1.23 21.42 -1.58
C HIS A 148 0.89 22.25 -2.81
N VAL A 149 -0.08 21.81 -3.63
CA VAL A 149 -0.56 22.57 -4.80
C VAL A 149 -1.67 23.56 -4.47
N GLY A 150 -1.97 23.78 -3.18
CA GLY A 150 -2.92 24.79 -2.70
C GLY A 150 -4.36 24.30 -2.49
N PHE A 151 -4.63 22.98 -2.61
CA PHE A 151 -5.98 22.41 -2.53
C PHE A 151 -6.05 21.32 -1.44
N PRO A 152 -6.10 21.67 -0.13
CA PRO A 152 -6.12 20.68 0.95
C PRO A 152 -7.25 19.64 0.82
N THR A 153 -6.94 18.37 1.09
CA THR A 153 -7.94 17.28 1.03
C THR A 153 -8.87 17.30 2.24
N LEU A 154 -10.18 17.34 1.98
CA LEU A 154 -11.27 17.27 2.98
C LEU A 154 -11.77 15.84 3.18
N ARG A 155 -11.93 15.09 2.08
CA ARG A 155 -12.34 13.67 2.08
C ARG A 155 -11.44 12.88 1.14
N LEU A 156 -11.03 11.69 1.56
CA LEU A 156 -10.14 10.83 0.80
C LEU A 156 -10.66 9.39 0.81
N ILE A 157 -10.95 8.87 -0.38
CA ILE A 157 -11.47 7.51 -0.56
C ILE A 157 -10.53 6.77 -1.49
N ARG A 158 -9.91 5.68 -1.02
CA ARG A 158 -9.18 4.78 -1.91
C ARG A 158 -10.17 3.88 -2.62
N VAL A 159 -10.29 4.00 -3.94
CA VAL A 159 -11.28 3.24 -4.71
C VAL A 159 -10.70 1.99 -5.35
N ALA A 160 -9.38 1.92 -5.52
CA ALA A 160 -8.72 0.74 -6.08
C ALA A 160 -7.29 0.56 -5.55
N VAL A 161 -6.84 -0.70 -5.52
CA VAL A 161 -5.46 -1.13 -5.30
C VAL A 161 -5.16 -2.20 -6.34
N GLY A 162 -4.24 -1.95 -7.27
CA GLY A 162 -3.95 -2.87 -8.36
C GLY A 162 -5.22 -3.28 -9.12
N PRO A 163 -5.52 -4.58 -9.26
CA PRO A 163 -6.73 -5.05 -9.92
C PRO A 163 -8.00 -4.96 -9.07
N TRP A 164 -7.88 -4.75 -7.75
CA TRP A 164 -9.02 -4.76 -6.82
C TRP A 164 -9.66 -3.39 -6.68
N ARG A 165 -10.98 -3.35 -6.63
CA ARG A 165 -11.78 -2.12 -6.62
C ARG A 165 -12.91 -2.18 -5.59
N LEU A 166 -13.43 -1.02 -5.16
CA LEU A 166 -14.58 -0.97 -4.26
C LEU A 166 -15.86 -1.54 -4.90
N ASP A 167 -16.09 -1.29 -6.19
CA ASP A 167 -17.25 -1.74 -6.97
C ASP A 167 -18.59 -1.72 -6.19
N GLY A 168 -18.97 -0.54 -5.70
CA GLY A 168 -20.28 -0.31 -5.07
C GLY A 168 -20.42 -0.75 -3.62
N LEU A 169 -19.39 -1.36 -3.03
CA LEU A 169 -19.37 -1.74 -1.61
C LEU A 169 -19.62 -0.52 -0.72
N ALA A 170 -20.64 -0.57 0.16
CA ALA A 170 -20.94 0.53 1.07
C ALA A 170 -19.95 0.59 2.25
N PRO A 171 -19.78 1.74 2.92
CA PRO A 171 -18.89 1.83 4.08
C PRO A 171 -19.22 0.78 5.15
N GLY A 172 -18.21 0.03 5.58
CA GLY A 172 -18.34 -1.06 6.56
C GLY A 172 -18.65 -2.42 5.94
N GLU A 173 -19.13 -2.47 4.69
CA GLU A 173 -19.32 -3.72 3.99
C GLU A 173 -17.99 -4.29 3.49
N TRP A 174 -17.96 -5.61 3.35
CA TRP A 174 -16.85 -6.34 2.77
C TRP A 174 -17.35 -7.49 1.88
N ARG A 175 -16.52 -7.88 0.92
CA ARG A 175 -16.72 -9.09 0.12
C ARG A 175 -15.48 -9.96 0.13
N LYS A 176 -15.70 -11.26 -0.08
CA LYS A 176 -14.64 -12.27 -0.17
C LYS A 176 -14.35 -12.62 -1.62
N GLU A 177 -13.06 -12.69 -1.96
CA GLU A 177 -12.56 -13.15 -3.24
C GLU A 177 -11.54 -14.27 -3.03
N THR A 178 -11.65 -15.35 -3.80
CA THR A 178 -10.70 -16.47 -3.77
C THR A 178 -9.68 -16.27 -4.87
N LEU A 179 -8.40 -16.16 -4.49
CA LEU A 179 -7.31 -16.02 -5.46
C LEU A 179 -6.70 -17.39 -5.77
N HIS A 180 -6.77 -17.75 -7.05
CA HIS A 180 -6.10 -18.91 -7.63
C HIS A 180 -4.71 -18.51 -8.12
N ALA A 181 -3.83 -18.07 -7.22
CA ALA A 181 -2.42 -17.94 -7.55
C ALA A 181 -1.73 -19.30 -7.35
N PRO A 182 -0.90 -19.79 -8.30
CA PRO A 182 0.00 -20.90 -8.01
C PRO A 182 0.93 -20.45 -6.89
N ARG A 183 0.80 -21.10 -5.74
CA ARG A 183 1.69 -20.86 -4.60
C ARG A 183 3.07 -21.34 -5.05
N ALA A 184 4.07 -20.45 -5.06
CA ALA A 184 5.43 -20.90 -5.28
C ALA A 184 5.71 -21.95 -4.19
N ALA A 185 6.11 -23.16 -4.59
CA ALA A 185 6.39 -24.22 -3.64
C ALA A 185 7.43 -23.70 -2.64
N ASN A 186 7.04 -23.59 -1.36
CA ASN A 186 7.96 -23.25 -0.28
C ASN A 186 9.01 -24.35 -0.19
N THR A 187 10.19 -24.14 -0.78
CA THR A 187 11.38 -24.91 -0.40
C THR A 187 11.77 -24.42 1.00
N PRO A 188 11.84 -25.28 2.02
CA PRO A 188 12.24 -24.87 3.36
C PRO A 188 13.64 -24.21 3.34
N PRO A 189 13.86 -23.08 4.04
CA PRO A 189 15.18 -22.49 4.17
C PRO A 189 15.99 -23.32 5.17
N GLY A 190 16.60 -24.42 4.70
CA GLY A 190 17.30 -25.31 5.61
C GLY A 190 17.99 -26.50 4.97
N GLN A 191 18.66 -26.34 3.83
CA GLN A 191 19.60 -27.34 3.30
C GLN A 191 20.50 -26.73 2.22
N ARG A 192 21.24 -25.66 2.56
CA ARG A 192 22.27 -25.10 1.68
C ARG A 192 23.55 -24.74 2.45
N LYS A 193 24.05 -25.66 3.27
CA LYS A 193 25.39 -25.58 3.86
C LYS A 193 25.90 -26.99 4.20
N THR A 194 26.61 -27.64 3.26
CA THR A 194 27.68 -28.65 3.51
C THR A 194 28.26 -29.25 2.22
N GLN A 195 28.53 -28.44 1.18
CA GLN A 195 29.40 -28.88 0.08
C GLN A 195 30.32 -27.74 -0.35
N ARG A 196 31.23 -27.33 0.55
CA ARG A 196 32.36 -26.46 0.22
C ARG A 196 33.49 -26.61 1.25
N THR A 197 33.87 -27.85 1.57
CA THR A 197 35.04 -28.11 2.43
C THR A 197 35.67 -29.50 2.25
N ALA A 198 35.69 -30.04 1.03
CA ALA A 198 36.33 -31.34 0.75
C ALA A 198 37.32 -31.35 -0.43
N GLN A 199 37.76 -30.18 -0.93
CA GLN A 199 38.72 -30.09 -2.06
C GLN A 199 40.02 -29.34 -1.74
N GLN A 200 40.29 -29.06 -0.46
CA GLN A 200 41.56 -28.46 -0.01
C GLN A 200 42.10 -29.23 1.20
N LYS A 201 42.46 -30.51 1.01
CA LYS A 201 43.28 -31.23 1.98
C LYS A 201 44.12 -32.38 1.40
N ASP A 202 44.31 -32.40 0.07
CA ASP A 202 45.09 -33.44 -0.62
C ASP A 202 46.41 -32.95 -1.23
N GLN A 203 46.92 -31.80 -0.77
CA GLN A 203 48.33 -31.43 -0.98
C GLN A 203 49.11 -31.75 0.30
N ARG A 204 49.12 -33.04 0.67
CA ARG A 204 50.09 -33.57 1.62
C ARG A 204 51.30 -34.08 0.84
N ALA A 205 52.44 -33.49 1.19
CA ALA A 205 53.70 -34.17 1.42
C ALA A 205 54.32 -34.96 0.26
N ARG A 206 55.49 -34.52 -0.19
CA ARG A 206 56.66 -35.39 -0.50
C ARG A 206 57.95 -34.53 -0.59
N PRO A 207 59.14 -35.13 -0.40
CA PRO A 207 60.10 -34.65 0.59
C PRO A 207 61.35 -34.03 -0.03
N THR A 208 62.10 -33.35 0.83
CA THR A 208 63.47 -32.87 0.64
C THR A 208 64.44 -33.96 0.18
N SER A 209 65.17 -33.71 -0.91
CA SER A 209 66.45 -34.37 -1.17
C SER A 209 67.48 -33.39 -1.74
N LYS A 210 68.58 -33.26 -0.99
CA LYS A 210 69.88 -32.65 -1.33
C LYS A 210 70.39 -33.09 -2.72
N ARG A 211 71.07 -32.20 -3.45
CA ARG A 211 72.54 -32.21 -3.65
C ARG A 211 73.01 -31.30 -4.80
N ARG A 212 74.06 -30.52 -4.47
CA ARG A 212 75.31 -30.26 -5.21
C ARG A 212 75.29 -29.51 -6.56
N LYS A 213 75.93 -28.33 -6.53
CA LYS A 213 76.82 -27.81 -7.59
C LYS A 213 77.97 -28.81 -7.86
N PRO A 214 78.55 -28.87 -9.06
CA PRO A 214 79.77 -28.09 -9.28
C PRO A 214 79.97 -27.51 -10.70
N SER A 215 80.95 -26.59 -10.73
CA SER A 215 81.76 -26.05 -11.83
C SER A 215 81.07 -25.24 -12.92
#